data_AF-A0AAN8J5E8-F1
#
_entry.id   AF-A0AAN8J5E8-F1
#
_cell.length_a   1.000
_cell.length_b   1.000
_cell.length_c   1.000
_cell.angle_alpha   90.00
_cell.angle_beta   90.00
_cell.angle_gamma   90.00
#
_symmetry.space_group_name_H-M   'P 1'
#
loop_
_entity.id
_entity.type
_entity.pdbx_description
1 polymer ?
#
loop_
_entity_poly.entity_id
_entity_poly.type
_entity_poly.pdbx_seq_one_letter_code
_entity_poly.pdbx_strand_id
1 'polypeptide(L)'
;MAEPLNPGNLPKHVVILTKHSGCLRTTLADQIESVARNLHERFVVKDYQLEDILEKAKSKPEDGVSHLIDIIKRSQEHFDEFIQCLNDMGYTGLVEKLTGMYMY
;
A
#
# COMPACT_ATOMS: atom_id res chain seq x y z
N MET A 1 -26.58 -17.10 7.28
CA MET A 1 -25.49 -18.05 7.55
C MET A 1 -24.21 -17.34 7.15
N ALA A 2 -23.39 -16.89 8.11
CA ALA A 2 -22.13 -16.23 7.80
C ALA A 2 -21.05 -17.30 7.69
N GLU A 3 -20.48 -17.48 6.50
CA GLU A 3 -19.37 -18.40 6.27
C GLU A 3 -18.13 -17.92 7.06
N PRO A 4 -17.41 -18.81 7.76
CA PRO A 4 -16.17 -18.46 8.42
C PRO A 4 -15.08 -18.18 7.37
N LEU A 5 -14.43 -17.02 7.51
CA LEU A 5 -13.26 -16.62 6.73
C LEU A 5 -12.18 -17.72 6.78
N ASN A 6 -12.03 -18.48 5.70
CA ASN A 6 -10.97 -19.49 5.57
C ASN A 6 -9.60 -18.78 5.44
N PRO A 7 -8.65 -18.99 6.37
CA PRO A 7 -7.33 -18.33 6.33
C PRO A 7 -6.43 -18.83 5.19
N GLY A 8 -6.87 -19.83 4.41
CA GLY A 8 -6.13 -20.42 3.30
C GLY A 8 -6.29 -19.75 1.93
N ASN A 9 -7.15 -18.73 1.79
CA ASN A 9 -7.44 -18.10 0.50
C ASN A 9 -7.10 -16.59 0.47
N LEU A 10 -6.20 -16.15 1.35
CA LEU A 10 -5.72 -14.77 1.33
C LEU A 10 -4.97 -14.51 0.02
N PRO A 11 -5.32 -13.44 -0.71
CA PRO A 11 -4.60 -13.08 -1.92
C PRO A 11 -3.11 -12.86 -1.66
N LYS A 12 -2.26 -13.22 -2.62
CA LYS A 12 -0.80 -13.10 -2.49
C LYS A 12 -0.38 -11.67 -2.14
N HIS A 13 -1.00 -10.65 -2.74
CA HIS A 13 -0.72 -9.24 -2.46
C HIS A 13 -1.00 -8.88 -0.99
N VAL A 14 -2.05 -9.41 -0.39
CA VAL A 14 -2.39 -9.17 1.02
C VAL A 14 -1.32 -9.75 1.94
N VAL A 15 -0.83 -10.94 1.64
CA VAL A 15 0.24 -11.60 2.42
C VAL A 15 1.55 -10.80 2.31
N ILE A 16 1.93 -10.39 1.09
CA ILE A 16 3.12 -9.58 0.82
C ILE A 16 3.03 -8.25 1.57
N LEU A 17 1.95 -7.49 1.39
CA LEU A 17 1.76 -6.20 2.06
C LEU A 17 1.76 -6.33 3.58
N THR A 18 1.20 -7.41 4.12
CA THR A 18 1.21 -7.65 5.58
C THR A 18 2.61 -7.96 6.08
N LYS A 19 3.35 -8.82 5.38
CA LYS A 19 4.73 -9.19 5.71
C LYS A 19 5.69 -7.99 5.64
N HIS A 20 5.50 -7.12 4.65
CA HIS A 20 6.35 -5.96 4.40
C HIS A 20 5.81 -4.65 5.00
N SER A 21 4.66 -4.68 5.69
CA SER A 21 4.01 -3.50 6.29
C SER A 21 4.93 -2.69 7.20
N GLY A 22 5.76 -3.35 8.00
CA GLY A 22 6.75 -2.66 8.86
C GLY A 22 7.76 -1.84 8.06
N CYS A 23 8.30 -2.41 6.99
CA CYS A 23 9.26 -1.75 6.10
C CYS A 23 8.59 -0.63 5.29
N LEU A 24 7.36 -0.87 4.81
CA LEU A 24 6.59 0.14 4.10
C LEU A 24 6.32 1.36 4.97
N ARG A 25 5.90 1.16 6.23
CA ARG A 25 5.64 2.26 7.17
C ARG A 25 6.88 3.11 7.38
N THR A 26 8.04 2.52 7.63
CA THR A 26 9.25 3.31 7.89
C THR A 26 9.81 3.97 6.65
N THR A 27 9.75 3.32 5.48
CA THR A 27 10.28 3.88 4.23
C THR A 27 9.36 4.94 3.62
N LEU A 28 8.05 4.72 3.67
CA LEU A 28 7.06 5.62 3.06
C LEU A 28 6.51 6.65 4.04
N ALA A 29 6.78 6.57 5.35
CA ALA A 29 6.30 7.54 6.33
C ALA A 29 6.59 8.99 5.92
N ASP A 30 7.82 9.27 5.49
CA ASP A 30 8.25 10.62 5.12
C ASP A 30 7.61 11.11 3.80
N GLN A 31 7.20 10.18 2.94
CA GLN A 31 6.73 10.46 1.59
C GLN A 31 5.26 10.06 1.38
N ILE A 32 4.54 9.78 2.47
CA ILE A 32 3.16 9.28 2.44
C ILE A 32 2.22 10.27 1.75
N GLU A 33 2.44 11.57 1.92
CA GLU A 33 1.62 12.58 1.24
C GLU A 33 1.79 12.51 -0.29
N SER A 34 3.04 12.42 -0.76
CA SER A 34 3.36 12.31 -2.18
C SER A 34 2.84 11.01 -2.79
N VAL A 35 3.01 9.89 -2.07
CA VAL A 35 2.52 8.57 -2.48
C VAL A 35 0.98 8.56 -2.53
N ALA A 36 0.32 9.06 -1.48
CA ALA A 36 -1.14 9.07 -1.42
C ALA A 36 -1.75 9.94 -2.52
N ARG A 37 -1.14 11.10 -2.84
CA ARG A 37 -1.57 11.95 -3.95
C ARG A 37 -1.39 11.26 -5.31
N ASN A 38 -0.24 10.62 -5.56
CA ASN A 38 -0.03 9.87 -6.81
C ASN A 38 -1.05 8.74 -6.98
N LEU A 39 -1.35 8.02 -5.90
CA LEU A 39 -2.36 6.95 -5.92
C LEU A 39 -3.78 7.50 -6.09
N HIS A 40 -4.05 8.71 -5.62
CA HIS A 40 -5.29 9.41 -5.88
C HIS A 40 -5.42 9.82 -7.36
N GLU A 41 -4.36 10.34 -7.97
CA GLU A 41 -4.33 10.64 -9.42
C GLU A 41 -4.51 9.39 -10.28
N ARG A 42 -4.08 8.22 -9.77
CA ARG A 42 -4.30 6.90 -10.38
C ARG A 42 -5.67 6.28 -10.05
N PHE A 43 -6.58 7.02 -9.40
CA PHE A 43 -7.91 6.58 -8.98
C PHE A 43 -7.94 5.37 -8.02
N VAL A 44 -6.81 5.05 -7.37
CA VAL A 44 -6.71 3.98 -6.35
C VAL A 44 -7.27 4.47 -5.01
N VAL A 45 -6.95 5.71 -4.65
CA VAL A 45 -7.38 6.35 -3.40
C VAL A 45 -8.42 7.42 -3.76
N LYS A 46 -9.60 7.36 -3.15
CA LYS A 46 -10.64 8.37 -3.34
C LYS A 46 -10.37 9.62 -2.51
N ASP A 47 -10.98 10.76 -2.86
CA ASP A 47 -10.79 12.05 -2.16
C ASP A 47 -10.93 11.92 -0.64
N TYR A 48 -12.03 11.34 -0.16
CA TYR A 48 -12.27 11.16 1.27
C TYR A 48 -11.24 10.23 1.95
N GLN A 49 -10.67 9.29 1.20
CA GLN A 49 -9.61 8.41 1.72
C GLN A 49 -8.28 9.14 1.77
N LEU A 50 -7.99 9.97 0.76
CA LEU A 50 -6.81 10.80 0.73
C LEU A 50 -6.81 11.76 1.92
N GLU A 51 -7.93 12.45 2.18
CA GLU A 51 -8.07 13.34 3.34
C GLU A 51 -7.82 12.61 4.66
N ASP A 52 -8.41 11.42 4.84
CA ASP A 52 -8.21 10.59 6.05
C ASP A 52 -6.76 10.12 6.20
N ILE A 53 -6.10 9.70 5.10
CA ILE A 53 -4.68 9.33 5.10
C ILE A 53 -3.80 10.51 5.50
N LEU A 54 -4.04 11.70 4.93
CA LEU A 54 -3.25 12.89 5.20
C LEU A 54 -3.47 13.38 6.63
N GLU A 55 -4.70 13.32 7.15
CA GLU A 55 -4.99 13.66 8.54
C GLU A 55 -4.26 12.74 9.51
N LYS A 56 -4.31 11.42 9.27
CA LYS A 56 -3.56 10.44 10.06
C LYS A 56 -2.06 10.67 9.95
N ALA A 57 -1.56 10.93 8.74
CA ALA A 57 -0.15 11.16 8.49
C ALA A 57 0.39 12.39 9.22
N LYS A 58 -0.42 13.47 9.35
CA LYS A 58 -0.05 14.67 10.12
C LYS A 58 0.21 14.37 11.59
N SER A 59 -0.58 13.49 12.20
CA SER A 59 -0.37 13.08 13.59
C SER A 59 0.75 12.05 13.69
N LYS A 60 0.70 11.03 12.83
CA LYS A 60 1.71 9.97 12.76
C LYS A 60 1.79 9.41 11.34
N PRO A 61 2.89 9.65 10.60
CA PRO A 61 3.02 9.24 9.20
C PRO A 61 2.87 7.72 9.00
N GLU A 62 3.32 6.93 9.98
CA GLU A 62 3.17 5.47 9.96
C GLU A 62 1.71 5.00 9.95
N ASP A 63 0.81 5.73 10.63
CA ASP A 63 -0.63 5.42 10.66
C ASP A 63 -1.28 5.74 9.31
N GLY A 64 -0.88 6.84 8.67
CA GLY A 64 -1.28 7.17 7.30
C GLY A 64 -0.86 6.08 6.31
N VAL A 65 0.39 5.61 6.39
CA VAL A 65 0.88 4.49 5.56
C VAL A 65 0.12 3.21 5.87
N SER A 66 -0.16 2.92 7.15
CA SER A 66 -0.92 1.72 7.53
C SER A 66 -2.34 1.75 6.97
N HIS A 67 -2.98 2.91 6.95
CA HIS A 67 -4.30 3.10 6.37
C HIS A 67 -4.27 2.93 4.85
N LEU A 68 -3.27 3.52 4.19
CA LEU A 68 -3.05 3.35 2.75
C LEU A 68 -2.88 1.87 2.37
N ILE A 69 -2.06 1.13 3.13
CA ILE A 69 -1.86 -0.31 2.91
C ILE A 69 -3.17 -1.08 3.06
N ASP A 70 -4.05 -0.72 4.00
CA ASP A 70 -5.37 -1.35 4.15
C ASP A 70 -6.22 -1.17 2.89
N ILE A 71 -6.19 0.02 2.29
CA ILE A 71 -6.93 0.33 1.06
C ILE A 71 -6.38 -0.50 -0.11
N ILE A 72 -5.06 -0.56 -0.25
CA ILE A 72 -4.38 -1.31 -1.32
C ILE A 72 -4.66 -2.81 -1.19
N LYS A 73 -4.71 -3.35 0.03
CA LYS A 73 -5.02 -4.77 0.28
C LYS A 73 -6.38 -5.20 -0.26
N ARG A 74 -7.33 -4.29 -0.45
CA ARG A 74 -8.70 -4.61 -0.88
C ARG A 74 -8.80 -5.16 -2.30
N SER A 75 -7.87 -4.78 -3.19
CA SER A 75 -7.90 -5.21 -4.59
C SER A 75 -6.51 -5.47 -5.13
N GLN A 76 -6.39 -6.48 -5.99
CA GLN A 76 -5.16 -6.77 -6.73
C GLN A 76 -4.79 -5.60 -7.66
N GLU A 77 -5.77 -4.98 -8.32
CA GLU A 77 -5.53 -3.82 -9.19
C GLU A 77 -4.92 -2.64 -8.44
N HIS A 78 -5.41 -2.37 -7.21
CA HIS A 78 -4.83 -1.33 -6.36
C HIS A 78 -3.39 -1.64 -5.98
N PHE A 79 -3.06 -2.92 -5.79
CA PHE A 79 -1.69 -3.35 -5.52
C PHE A 79 -0.79 -3.17 -6.74
N ASP A 80 -1.23 -3.56 -7.93
CA ASP A 80 -0.46 -3.35 -9.17
C ASP A 80 -0.19 -1.84 -9.42
N GLU A 81 -1.21 -0.99 -9.27
CA GLU A 81 -1.04 0.47 -9.37
C GLU A 81 -0.12 1.02 -8.27
N PHE A 82 -0.19 0.47 -7.06
CA PHE A 82 0.73 0.84 -5.99
C PHE A 82 2.18 0.48 -6.32
N ILE A 83 2.41 -0.71 -6.87
CA ILE A 83 3.74 -1.11 -7.32
C ILE A 83 4.24 -0.19 -8.44
N GLN A 84 3.39 0.15 -9.41
CA GLN A 84 3.76 1.10 -10.46
C GLN A 84 4.06 2.49 -9.90
N CYS A 85 3.26 2.99 -8.95
CA CYS A 85 3.49 4.26 -8.29
C CYS A 85 4.86 4.27 -7.58
N LEU A 86 5.18 3.23 -6.83
CA LEU A 86 6.49 3.11 -6.18
C LEU A 86 7.64 3.06 -7.19
N ASN A 87 7.45 2.36 -8.31
CA ASN A 87 8.45 2.26 -9.37
C ASN A 87 8.71 3.63 -10.04
N ASP A 88 7.64 4.38 -10.34
CA ASP A 88 7.70 5.71 -10.94
C ASP A 88 8.39 6.73 -10.01
N MET A 89 8.13 6.63 -8.72
CA MET A 89 8.78 7.43 -7.68
C MET A 89 10.24 6.99 -7.39
N GLY A 90 10.76 5.96 -8.07
CA GLY A 90 12.13 5.48 -7.92
C GLY A 90 12.38 4.54 -6.74
N TYR A 91 11.35 4.04 -6.07
CA TYR A 91 11.45 3.01 -5.03
C TYR A 91 11.62 1.59 -5.61
N THR A 92 12.48 1.44 -6.62
CA THR A 92 12.72 0.18 -7.34
C THR A 92 13.09 -0.96 -6.39
N GLY A 93 14.02 -0.72 -5.45
CA GLY A 93 14.40 -1.73 -4.46
C GLY A 93 13.27 -2.16 -3.52
N LEU A 94 12.26 -1.31 -3.31
CA LEU A 94 11.08 -1.65 -2.52
C LEU A 94 10.07 -2.43 -3.37
N VAL A 95 9.89 -2.04 -4.63
CA VAL A 95 9.10 -2.78 -5.63
C VAL A 95 9.63 -4.20 -5.82
N GLU A 96 10.94 -4.37 -5.99
CA GLU A 96 11.58 -5.69 -6.11
C GLU A 96 11.30 -6.56 -4.87
N LYS A 97 11.35 -5.94 -3.68
CA LYS A 97 11.10 -6.62 -2.41
C LYS A 97 9.64 -7.05 -2.26
N LEU A 98 8.69 -6.26 -2.75
CA LEU A 98 7.26 -6.57 -2.71
C LEU A 98 6.86 -7.59 -3.76
N THR A 99 7.31 -7.42 -5.00
CA THR A 99 6.97 -8.32 -6.12
C THR A 99 7.73 -9.64 -6.03
N GLY A 100 8.84 -9.70 -5.29
CA GLY A 100 9.66 -10.89 -5.15
C GLY A 100 10.34 -11.30 -6.46
N MET A 101 10.34 -10.44 -7.48
CA MET A 101 11.09 -10.65 -8.71
C MET A 101 12.58 -10.47 -8.42
N TYR A 102 13.19 -11.50 -7.83
CA TYR A 102 14.53 -11.85 -8.24
C TYR A 102 14.43 -12.25 -9.70
N MET A 103 14.81 -11.35 -10.62
CA MET A 103 15.33 -11.82 -11.89
C MET A 103 16.56 -12.67 -11.57
N TYR A 104 16.40 -13.98 -11.63
CA TYR A 104 17.50 -14.95 -11.71
C TYR A 104 17.33 -15.73 -13.01
#